data_AF-A0A091C412-F1
#
_entry.id   AF-A0A091C412-F1
#
_cell.length_a   1.000
_cell.length_b   1.000
_cell.length_c   1.000
_cell.angle_alpha   90.00
_cell.angle_beta   90.00
_cell.angle_gamma   90.00
#
_symmetry.space_group_name_H-M   'P 1'
#
loop_
_entity.id
_entity.type
_entity.pdbx_description
1 polymer ?
#
loop_
_entity_poly.entity_id
_entity_poly.type
_entity_poly.pdbx_seq_one_letter_code
_entity_poly.pdbx_strand_id
1 'polypeptide(L)'
;MADTPGSISYLALSHLDDSLQEIAIDGVEPTEEAIQTNDWEIWSYEHMYTQGEPKQEVQDFLDFMVSDGIQEGLVRELGYLPITEMQVERDADGEVKEIE
;
A
#
# COMPACT_ATOMS: atom_id res chain seq x y z
N MET A 1 2.16 -13.56 -17.25
CA MET A 1 2.48 -14.64 -16.29
C MET A 1 1.60 -15.85 -16.55
N ALA A 2 0.28 -15.66 -16.68
CA ALA A 2 -0.69 -16.72 -17.01
C ALA A 2 -0.27 -17.67 -18.17
N ASP A 3 0.43 -17.17 -19.19
CA ASP A 3 0.81 -17.97 -20.37
C ASP A 3 2.05 -18.87 -20.18
N THR A 4 2.74 -18.81 -19.04
CA THR A 4 3.95 -19.62 -18.77
C THR A 4 3.70 -20.57 -17.60
N PRO A 5 3.45 -21.87 -17.86
CA PRO A 5 3.16 -22.84 -16.80
C PRO A 5 4.24 -22.89 -15.72
N GLY A 6 3.83 -22.78 -14.46
CA GLY A 6 4.72 -22.83 -13.30
C GLY A 6 5.46 -21.53 -12.98
N SER A 7 5.15 -20.41 -13.67
CA SER A 7 5.76 -19.11 -13.35
C SER A 7 5.29 -18.58 -11.99
N ILE A 8 6.21 -17.98 -11.24
CA ILE A 8 5.95 -17.22 -10.01
C ILE A 8 6.62 -15.85 -10.13
N SER A 9 5.94 -14.80 -9.68
CA SER A 9 6.48 -13.44 -9.56
C SER A 9 5.68 -12.69 -8.49
N TYR A 10 6.05 -11.44 -8.24
CA TYR A 10 5.32 -10.50 -7.40
C TYR A 10 4.76 -9.36 -8.26
N LEU A 11 3.58 -8.87 -7.90
CA LEU A 11 2.89 -7.72 -8.49
C LEU A 11 2.20 -6.94 -7.38
N ALA A 12 1.90 -5.66 -7.63
CA ALA A 12 1.01 -4.90 -6.76
C ALA A 12 -0.41 -5.51 -6.79
N LEU A 13 -1.13 -5.47 -5.68
CA LEU A 13 -2.48 -6.03 -5.58
C LEU A 13 -3.45 -5.45 -6.61
N SER A 14 -3.28 -4.17 -6.95
CA SER A 14 -4.06 -3.48 -7.99
C SER A 14 -3.92 -4.07 -9.40
N HIS A 15 -2.94 -4.94 -9.64
CA HIS A 15 -2.73 -5.62 -10.93
C HIS A 15 -3.21 -7.07 -10.94
N LEU A 16 -3.81 -7.54 -9.84
CA LEU A 16 -4.36 -8.89 -9.76
C LEU A 16 -5.72 -8.94 -10.49
N ASP A 17 -5.93 -10.03 -11.21
CA ASP A 17 -7.19 -10.36 -11.87
C ASP A 17 -7.40 -11.88 -11.84
N ASP A 18 -8.56 -12.33 -12.33
CA ASP A 18 -8.95 -13.75 -12.33
C ASP A 18 -8.03 -14.67 -13.16
N SER A 19 -7.05 -14.13 -13.90
CA SER A 19 -6.06 -14.92 -14.65
C SER A 19 -4.84 -15.32 -13.82
N LEU A 20 -4.70 -14.77 -12.61
CA LEU A 20 -3.57 -15.01 -11.71
C LEU A 20 -4.03 -15.76 -10.46
N GLN A 21 -3.12 -16.55 -9.89
CA GLN A 21 -3.33 -17.22 -8.60
C GLN A 21 -2.56 -16.48 -7.52
N GLU A 22 -3.27 -15.93 -6.56
CA GLU A 22 -2.69 -15.38 -5.33
C GLU A 22 -2.14 -16.50 -4.44
N ILE A 23 -1.08 -16.22 -3.69
CA ILE A 23 -0.41 -17.19 -2.82
C ILE A 23 -0.32 -16.61 -1.42
N ALA A 24 -0.81 -17.37 -0.44
CA ALA A 24 -0.61 -17.06 0.97
C ALA A 24 0.86 -17.30 1.36
N ILE A 25 1.43 -16.39 2.16
CA ILE A 25 2.77 -16.51 2.73
C ILE A 25 2.62 -16.84 4.21
N ASP A 26 3.26 -17.93 4.65
CA ASP A 26 3.15 -18.45 6.02
C ASP A 26 1.71 -18.66 6.53
N GLY A 27 0.78 -18.90 5.60
CA GLY A 27 -0.65 -19.11 5.89
C GLY A 27 -1.48 -17.84 5.98
N VAL A 28 -0.89 -16.66 5.73
CA VAL A 28 -1.59 -15.37 5.68
C VAL A 28 -1.87 -14.99 4.23
N GLU A 29 -3.11 -14.60 3.93
CA GLU A 29 -3.53 -14.11 2.62
C GLU A 29 -3.28 -12.59 2.49
N PRO A 30 -3.05 -12.06 1.28
CA PRO A 30 -2.77 -10.63 1.05
C PRO A 30 -4.04 -9.75 1.14
N THR A 31 -4.66 -9.68 2.31
CA THR A 31 -5.87 -8.88 2.55
C THR A 31 -5.52 -7.49 3.09
N GLU A 32 -6.46 -6.54 2.92
CA GLU A 32 -6.32 -5.20 3.49
C GLU A 32 -6.11 -5.23 5.01
N GLU A 33 -6.91 -6.01 5.73
CA GLU A 33 -6.79 -6.19 7.18
C GLU A 33 -5.42 -6.75 7.59
N ALA A 34 -4.91 -7.78 6.89
CA ALA A 34 -3.61 -8.37 7.19
C ALA A 34 -2.45 -7.41 6.91
N ILE A 35 -2.58 -6.52 5.92
CA ILE A 35 -1.57 -5.49 5.64
C ILE A 35 -1.59 -4.41 6.73
N GLN A 36 -2.78 -3.96 7.14
CA GLN A 36 -2.94 -2.91 8.16
C GLN A 36 -2.29 -3.28 9.49
N THR A 37 -2.31 -4.57 9.87
CA THR A 37 -1.70 -5.12 11.09
C THR A 37 -0.28 -5.65 10.92
N ASN A 38 0.25 -5.62 9.68
CA ASN A 38 1.53 -6.25 9.30
C ASN A 38 1.57 -7.78 9.41
N ASP A 39 0.43 -8.47 9.52
CA ASP A 39 0.38 -9.93 9.41
C ASP A 39 0.78 -10.39 7.99
N TRP A 40 0.43 -9.59 6.97
CA TRP A 40 1.01 -9.70 5.63
C TRP A 40 2.12 -8.66 5.47
N GLU A 41 3.37 -9.11 5.45
CA GLU A 41 4.56 -8.23 5.52
C GLU A 41 4.98 -7.60 4.17
N ILE A 42 4.41 -8.05 3.05
CA ILE A 42 4.81 -7.61 1.71
C ILE A 42 3.95 -6.42 1.25
N TRP A 43 4.35 -5.23 1.68
CA TRP A 43 3.76 -3.95 1.30
C TRP A 43 4.83 -2.84 1.34
N SER A 44 4.53 -1.66 0.80
CA SER A 44 5.39 -0.47 0.90
C SER A 44 4.58 0.82 0.82
N TYR A 45 5.14 1.92 1.30
CA TYR A 45 4.54 3.25 1.15
C TYR A 45 4.71 3.79 -0.26
N GLU A 46 3.69 4.50 -0.73
CA GLU A 46 3.77 5.37 -1.89
C GLU A 46 4.17 6.78 -1.43
N HIS A 47 5.40 7.19 -1.74
CA HIS A 47 5.96 8.44 -1.23
C HIS A 47 5.83 9.60 -2.22
N MET A 48 5.41 10.76 -1.72
CA MET A 48 5.45 12.04 -2.42
C MET A 48 6.52 12.95 -1.79
N TYR A 49 7.75 12.90 -2.31
CA TYR A 49 8.87 13.69 -1.76
C TYR A 49 8.96 15.10 -2.34
N THR A 50 9.38 16.05 -1.50
CA THR A 50 9.74 17.42 -1.88
C THR A 50 11.22 17.69 -1.64
N GLN A 51 11.81 18.60 -2.41
CA GLN A 51 13.18 19.06 -2.16
C GLN A 51 13.17 20.13 -1.06
N GLY A 52 13.19 19.70 0.20
CA GLY A 52 13.03 20.60 1.35
C GLY A 52 11.58 21.06 1.52
N GLU A 53 11.38 22.20 2.17
CA GLU A 53 10.05 22.74 2.46
C GLU A 53 9.31 23.08 1.15
N PRO A 54 8.11 22.52 0.90
CA PRO A 54 7.32 22.86 -0.27
C PRO A 54 6.85 24.31 -0.26
N LYS A 55 6.54 24.83 -1.45
CA LYS A 55 5.74 26.05 -1.56
C LYS A 55 4.30 25.76 -1.17
N GLN A 56 3.54 26.79 -0.80
CA GLN A 56 2.15 26.65 -0.36
C GLN A 56 1.31 25.83 -1.33
N GLU A 57 1.43 26.06 -2.64
CA GLU A 57 0.61 25.35 -3.63
C GLU A 57 0.94 23.85 -3.70
N VAL A 58 2.18 23.48 -3.37
CA VAL A 58 2.60 22.07 -3.29
C VAL A 58 2.11 21.46 -1.98
N GLN A 59 2.22 22.20 -0.86
CA GLN A 59 1.67 21.76 0.43
C GLN A 59 0.16 21.52 0.34
N ASP A 60 -0.59 22.44 -0.27
CA ASP A 60 -2.04 22.32 -0.45
C ASP A 60 -2.40 21.05 -1.24
N PHE A 61 -1.56 20.66 -2.22
CA PHE A 61 -1.75 19.42 -2.96
C PHE A 61 -1.43 18.18 -2.13
N LEU A 62 -0.36 18.20 -1.33
CA LEU A 62 -0.03 17.10 -0.42
C LEU A 62 -1.14 16.91 0.62
N ASP A 63 -1.65 18.00 1.19
CA ASP A 63 -2.77 17.99 2.14
C ASP A 63 -4.06 17.45 1.49
N PHE A 64 -4.30 17.80 0.22
CA PHE A 64 -5.41 17.23 -0.55
C PHE A 64 -5.26 15.72 -0.74
N MET A 65 -4.07 15.22 -1.05
CA MET A 65 -3.82 13.79 -1.26
C MET A 65 -4.04 12.95 0.01
N VAL A 66 -3.78 13.50 1.19
CA VAL A 66 -4.02 12.82 2.49
C VAL A 66 -5.40 13.10 3.08
N SER A 67 -6.24 13.88 2.40
CA SER A 67 -7.61 14.14 2.86
C SER A 67 -8.51 12.91 2.79
N ASP A 68 -9.49 12.82 3.70
CA ASP A 68 -10.46 11.71 3.77
C ASP A 68 -11.12 11.43 2.41
N GLY A 69 -11.47 12.48 1.65
CA GLY A 69 -12.11 12.31 0.34
C GLY A 69 -11.23 11.59 -0.69
N ILE A 70 -9.91 11.74 -0.61
CA ILE A 70 -8.97 11.01 -1.48
C ILE A 70 -8.63 9.65 -0.91
N GLN A 71 -8.34 9.57 0.39
CA GLN A 71 -7.96 8.34 1.08
C GLN A 71 -9.08 7.31 1.09
N GLU A 72 -10.32 7.71 1.39
CA GLU A 72 -11.47 6.81 1.39
C GLU A 72 -12.05 6.55 -0.02
N GLY A 73 -11.72 7.43 -0.98
CA GLY A 73 -12.22 7.37 -2.37
C GLY A 73 -11.17 6.81 -3.33
N LEU A 74 -10.51 7.70 -4.07
CA LEU A 74 -9.66 7.34 -5.21
C LEU A 74 -8.54 6.36 -4.87
N VAL A 75 -7.94 6.45 -3.68
CA VAL A 75 -6.89 5.54 -3.23
C VAL A 75 -7.40 4.09 -3.24
N ARG A 76 -8.58 3.85 -2.64
CA ARG A 76 -9.23 2.54 -2.65
C ARG A 76 -9.70 2.10 -4.02
N GLU A 77 -10.29 3.01 -4.80
CA GLU A 77 -10.77 2.69 -6.15
C GLU A 77 -9.64 2.18 -7.07
N LEU A 78 -8.41 2.64 -6.83
CA LEU A 78 -7.22 2.21 -7.55
C LEU A 78 -6.54 0.97 -6.95
N GLY A 79 -7.11 0.37 -5.90
CA GLY A 79 -6.59 -0.83 -5.26
C GLY A 79 -5.41 -0.58 -4.31
N TYR A 80 -5.23 0.65 -3.83
CA TYR A 80 -4.30 0.99 -2.76
C TYR A 80 -5.01 1.05 -1.41
N LEU A 81 -4.24 0.93 -0.34
CA LEU A 81 -4.74 1.01 1.02
C LEU A 81 -4.61 2.44 1.53
N PRO A 82 -5.64 2.99 2.21
CA PRO A 82 -5.53 4.28 2.87
C PRO A 82 -4.47 4.26 3.96
N ILE A 83 -3.57 5.24 3.97
CA ILE A 83 -2.53 5.32 5.00
C ILE A 83 -3.12 5.59 6.39
N THR A 84 -4.33 6.16 6.43
CA THR A 84 -5.08 6.50 7.64
C THR A 84 -5.62 5.27 8.38
N GLU A 85 -5.57 4.09 7.77
CA GLU A 85 -6.08 2.84 8.38
C GLU A 85 -4.97 1.86 8.77
N MET A 86 -3.71 2.19 8.47
CA MET A 86 -2.59 1.39 8.95
C MET A 86 -2.52 1.46 10.48
N GLN A 87 -2.32 0.31 11.11
CA GLN A 87 -2.13 0.18 12.56
C GLN A 87 -0.64 0.08 12.92
N VAL A 88 0.22 0.01 11.91
CA VAL A 88 1.68 0.02 12.05
C VAL A 88 2.32 1.07 11.15
N GLU A 89 3.48 1.55 11.57
CA GLU A 89 4.41 2.30 10.73
C GLU A 89 5.70 1.52 10.48
N ARG A 90 6.33 1.75 9.32
CA ARG A 90 7.63 1.15 8.98
C ARG A 90 8.65 2.20 8.55
N ASP A 91 9.81 2.21 9.16
CA ASP A 91 10.86 3.16 8.80
C ASP A 91 11.72 2.70 7.60
N ALA A 92 12.70 3.53 7.24
CA ALA A 92 13.59 3.28 6.11
C ALA A 92 14.53 2.08 6.32
N ASP A 93 14.79 1.69 7.57
CA ASP A 93 15.57 0.50 7.93
C ASP A 93 14.68 -0.76 7.96
N GLY A 94 13.36 -0.59 7.81
CA GLY A 94 12.38 -1.66 7.81
C GLY A 94 11.86 -2.01 9.20
N GLU A 95 12.16 -1.22 10.24
CA GLU A 95 11.63 -1.45 11.58
C GLU A 95 10.14 -1.13 11.61
N VAL A 96 9.32 -2.08 12.10
CA VAL A 96 7.87 -1.93 12.23
C VAL A 96 7.51 -1.57 13.68
N LYS A 97 6.61 -0.61 13.86
CA LYS A 97 6.09 -0.14 15.16
C LYS A 97 4.58 0.01 15.09
N GLU A 98 3.87 -0.32 16.17
CA GLU A 98 2.44 -0.02 16.28
C GLU A 98 2.20 1.49 16.38
N ILE A 99 1.14 1.97 15.73
CA ILE A 99 0.67 3.35 15.81
C ILE A 99 -0.32 3.43 16.98
N GLU A 100 -0.06 4.33 17.95
CA GLU A 100 -0.96 4.60 19.10
C GLU A 100 -2.20 5.42 18.73
#